data_AF-A0A5E5Q9F8-F1
#
_entry.id   AF-A0A5E5Q9F8-F1
#
_cell.length_a   1.000
_cell.length_b   1.000
_cell.length_c   1.000
_cell.angle_alpha   90.00
_cell.angle_beta   90.00
_cell.angle_gamma   90.00
#
_symmetry.space_group_name_H-M   'P 1'
#
loop_
_entity.id
_entity.type
_entity.pdbx_description
1 polymer ?
#
loop_
_entity_poly.entity_id
_entity_poly.type
_entity_poly.pdbx_seq_one_letter_code
_entity_poly.pdbx_strand_id
1 'polypeptide(L)'
;MDSPRGDGVSVRCIETQAGLVIPLEPKDKETNTILFNGLTYKTLVSPHTGRIWLDRNIGAKRVATSSTDSSAYGGYYKFDEANVCPTGFSVPTEAEMTAETVGADVNNTTTAFTSFLKIPAAGSRIPNGVYDYVGFVVYMWTQTAVGFNGYYFYSSDIRAHFAISDTDYNFSVRCIKD
;
A
#
# COMPACT_ATOMS: atom_id res chain seq x y z
N MET A 1 2.84 -72.37 -51.99
CA MET A 1 4.13 -71.65 -51.97
C MET A 1 4.13 -70.77 -50.74
N ASP A 2 5.11 -71.03 -49.87
CA ASP A 2 5.76 -70.17 -48.88
C ASP A 2 5.01 -69.40 -47.76
N SER A 3 5.28 -69.89 -46.54
CA SER A 3 5.52 -69.17 -45.26
C SER A 3 6.56 -68.03 -45.45
N PRO A 4 6.73 -66.99 -44.57
CA PRO A 4 6.77 -67.14 -43.11
C PRO A 4 6.31 -65.95 -42.22
N ARG A 5 6.46 -66.22 -40.91
CA ARG A 5 6.28 -65.37 -39.71
C ARG A 5 7.03 -64.05 -39.76
N GLY A 6 6.48 -63.05 -39.07
CA GLY A 6 7.20 -61.86 -38.59
C GLY A 6 6.79 -61.54 -37.16
N ASP A 7 7.72 -61.69 -36.22
CA ASP A 7 7.66 -61.25 -34.83
C ASP A 7 7.67 -59.72 -34.73
N GLY A 8 6.97 -59.12 -33.76
CA GLY A 8 6.87 -57.65 -33.66
C GLY A 8 6.31 -57.10 -32.35
N VAL A 9 7.11 -57.25 -31.29
CA VAL A 9 7.30 -56.38 -30.09
C VAL A 9 6.07 -55.69 -29.45
N SER A 10 5.78 -56.13 -28.22
CA SER A 10 4.96 -55.42 -27.22
C SER A 10 5.58 -54.07 -26.86
N VAL A 11 4.90 -52.97 -27.20
CA VAL A 11 5.23 -51.65 -26.65
C VAL A 11 4.47 -51.50 -25.33
N ARG A 12 5.15 -51.79 -24.21
CA ARG A 12 4.67 -51.40 -22.89
C ARG A 12 4.86 -49.90 -22.74
N CYS A 13 3.78 -49.15 -22.51
CA CYS A 13 3.90 -47.77 -22.06
C CYS A 13 4.66 -47.75 -20.74
N ILE A 14 5.78 -47.05 -20.69
CA ILE A 14 6.49 -46.75 -19.45
C ILE A 14 5.73 -45.55 -18.85
N GLU A 15 5.12 -45.74 -17.68
CA GLU A 15 4.70 -44.60 -16.85
C GLU A 15 5.96 -43.81 -16.49
N THR A 16 6.20 -42.72 -17.20
CA THR A 16 7.10 -41.68 -16.71
C THR A 16 6.37 -41.02 -15.55
N GLN A 17 6.85 -41.27 -14.33
CA GLN A 17 6.57 -40.45 -13.16
C GLN A 17 6.69 -38.98 -13.58
N ALA A 18 5.56 -38.29 -13.63
CA ALA A 18 5.53 -36.84 -13.67
C ALA A 18 6.22 -36.39 -12.39
N GLY A 19 7.49 -36.00 -12.53
CA GLY A 19 8.25 -35.37 -11.47
C GLY A 19 7.44 -34.22 -10.90
N LEU A 20 7.51 -34.09 -9.58
CA LEU A 20 6.99 -32.99 -8.80
C LEU A 20 7.25 -31.66 -9.53
N VAL A 21 6.21 -31.13 -10.19
CA VAL A 21 6.15 -29.73 -10.57
C VAL A 21 6.03 -28.98 -9.26
N ILE A 22 7.18 -28.61 -8.70
CA ILE A 22 7.24 -27.52 -7.73
C ILE A 22 6.72 -26.31 -8.51
N PRO A 23 5.60 -25.67 -8.12
CA PRO A 23 5.32 -24.35 -8.64
C PRO A 23 6.57 -23.53 -8.36
N LEU A 24 7.24 -23.04 -9.40
CA LEU A 24 8.18 -21.95 -9.20
C LEU A 24 7.32 -20.85 -8.59
N GLU A 25 7.49 -20.62 -7.29
CA GLU A 25 6.95 -19.44 -6.64
C GLU A 25 7.36 -18.27 -7.54
N PRO A 26 6.41 -17.37 -7.89
CA PRO A 26 6.72 -16.29 -8.80
C PRO A 26 7.89 -15.53 -8.19
N LYS A 27 9.02 -15.53 -8.92
CA LYS A 27 10.25 -14.77 -8.67
C LYS A 27 9.91 -13.57 -7.80
N ASP A 28 10.53 -13.51 -6.62
CA ASP A 28 10.53 -12.34 -5.76
C ASP A 28 10.41 -11.08 -6.62
N LYS A 29 9.25 -10.41 -6.56
CA LYS A 29 9.15 -9.03 -7.06
C LYS A 29 10.20 -8.31 -6.25
N GLU A 30 11.33 -7.99 -6.87
CA GLU A 30 12.44 -7.30 -6.25
C GLU A 30 11.88 -6.02 -5.63
N THR A 31 11.59 -6.06 -4.32
CA THR A 31 11.02 -4.90 -3.64
C THR A 31 12.18 -3.94 -3.46
N ASN A 32 12.28 -2.95 -4.34
CA ASN A 32 13.24 -1.87 -4.20
C ASN A 32 13.07 -1.26 -2.81
N THR A 33 14.11 -1.39 -1.98
CA THR A 33 14.13 -0.83 -0.63
C THR A 33 14.70 0.59 -0.66
N ILE A 34 14.21 1.43 0.24
CA ILE A 34 14.61 2.83 0.36
C ILE A 34 14.98 3.10 1.82
N LEU A 35 16.18 3.61 2.07
CA LEU A 35 16.58 4.11 3.38
C LEU A 35 16.22 5.59 3.49
N PHE A 36 15.34 5.93 4.43
CA PHE A 36 14.92 7.31 4.66
C PHE A 36 14.74 7.57 6.15
N ASN A 37 15.40 8.61 6.67
CA ASN A 37 15.39 8.99 8.10
C ASN A 37 15.64 7.80 9.05
N GLY A 38 16.59 6.91 8.68
CA GLY A 38 16.96 5.74 9.48
C GLY A 38 15.97 4.56 9.42
N LEU A 39 14.94 4.63 8.59
CA LEU A 39 13.98 3.55 8.36
C LEU A 39 14.10 3.00 6.95
N THR A 40 14.05 1.67 6.83
CA THR A 40 14.05 0.97 5.53
C THR A 40 12.62 0.70 5.09
N TYR A 41 12.18 1.39 4.04
CA TYR A 41 10.89 1.21 3.39
C TYR A 41 11.01 0.23 2.23
N LYS A 42 9.90 -0.40 1.88
CA LYS A 42 9.74 -1.14 0.62
C LYS A 42 8.83 -0.35 -0.32
N THR A 43 8.91 -0.68 -1.60
CA THR A 43 7.99 -0.16 -2.61
C THR A 43 6.90 -1.20 -2.92
N LEU A 44 5.69 -0.70 -3.15
CA LEU A 44 4.52 -1.46 -3.59
C LEU A 44 4.05 -0.90 -4.93
N VAL A 45 3.68 -1.77 -5.86
CA VAL A 45 3.06 -1.37 -7.12
C VAL A 45 1.54 -1.47 -6.95
N SER A 46 0.82 -0.37 -7.19
CA SER A 46 -0.64 -0.36 -7.14
C SER A 46 -1.22 -1.37 -8.13
N PRO A 47 -2.14 -2.25 -7.71
CA PRO A 47 -2.87 -3.11 -8.63
C PRO A 47 -3.92 -2.35 -9.45
N HIS A 48 -4.24 -1.10 -9.08
CA HIS A 48 -5.26 -0.28 -9.72
C HIS A 48 -4.67 0.65 -10.77
N THR A 49 -3.51 1.27 -10.47
CA THR A 49 -2.93 2.34 -11.30
C THR A 49 -1.55 2.00 -11.85
N GLY A 50 -0.87 0.98 -11.30
CA GLY A 50 0.53 0.69 -11.60
C GLY A 50 1.54 1.66 -10.99
N ARG A 51 1.10 2.71 -10.26
CA ARG A 51 1.98 3.64 -9.56
C ARG A 51 2.71 2.98 -8.39
N ILE A 52 3.85 3.56 -8.01
CA ILE A 52 4.68 3.03 -6.94
C ILE A 52 4.41 3.79 -5.64
N TRP A 53 4.13 3.07 -4.56
CA TRP A 53 3.87 3.60 -3.23
C TRP A 53 4.91 3.08 -2.23
N LEU A 54 5.17 3.85 -1.18
CA LEU A 54 5.86 3.28 -0.01
C LEU A 54 4.93 2.32 0.74
N ASP A 55 5.52 1.24 1.27
CA ASP A 55 4.80 0.16 1.95
C ASP A 55 4.10 0.57 3.25
N ARG A 56 4.44 1.75 3.80
CA ARG A 56 3.85 2.31 5.02
C ARG A 56 3.94 3.83 5.04
N ASN A 57 3.24 4.44 6.00
CA ASN A 57 3.29 5.88 6.27
C ASN A 57 4.73 6.29 6.65
N ILE A 58 5.13 7.52 6.33
CA ILE A 58 6.44 8.05 6.70
C ILE A 58 6.57 8.07 8.23
N GLY A 59 7.71 7.61 8.74
CA GLY A 59 8.00 7.48 10.16
C GLY A 59 7.48 6.18 10.79
N ALA A 60 6.73 5.35 10.06
CA ALA A 60 6.20 4.11 10.59
C ALA A 60 7.29 3.04 10.74
N LYS A 61 7.29 2.34 11.88
CA LYS A 61 8.27 1.30 12.21
C LYS A 61 8.02 0.01 11.45
N ARG A 62 6.77 -0.26 11.05
CA ARG A 62 6.37 -1.46 10.32
C ARG A 62 5.13 -1.20 9.46
N VAL A 63 4.90 -2.08 8.50
CA VAL A 63 3.62 -2.16 7.77
C VAL A 63 2.53 -2.55 8.77
N ALA A 64 1.35 -1.94 8.66
CA ALA A 64 0.24 -2.17 9.58
C ALA A 64 -0.16 -3.65 9.64
N THR A 65 -0.27 -4.18 10.87
CA THR A 65 -0.81 -5.53 11.13
C THR A 65 -2.27 -5.52 11.56
N SER A 66 -2.80 -4.36 11.94
CA SER A 66 -4.21 -4.07 12.19
C SER A 66 -4.48 -2.60 11.89
N SER A 67 -5.75 -2.20 11.78
CA SER A 67 -6.12 -0.78 11.63
C SER A 67 -5.63 0.07 12.81
N THR A 68 -5.49 -0.52 14.00
CA THR A 68 -5.08 0.14 15.25
C THR A 68 -3.61 -0.05 15.62
N ASP A 69 -2.78 -0.50 14.67
CA ASP A 69 -1.36 -0.74 14.92
C ASP A 69 -0.59 0.57 15.08
N SER A 70 -0.35 0.97 16.34
CA SER A 70 0.34 2.21 16.66
C SER A 70 1.78 2.28 16.14
N SER A 71 2.41 1.15 15.85
CA SER A 71 3.75 1.12 15.24
C SER A 71 3.72 1.41 13.74
N ALA A 72 2.54 1.44 13.12
CA ALA A 72 2.33 1.68 11.70
C ALA A 72 1.77 3.07 11.36
N TYR A 73 1.34 3.85 12.37
CA TYR A 73 0.76 5.18 12.15
C TYR A 73 1.73 6.15 11.47
N GLY A 74 3.00 6.10 11.86
CA GLY A 74 4.03 6.99 11.35
C GLY A 74 4.04 8.35 12.06
N GLY A 75 4.65 9.33 11.40
CA GLY A 75 4.68 10.71 11.84
C GLY A 75 3.39 11.46 11.53
N TYR A 76 3.24 12.62 12.16
CA TYR A 76 2.19 13.58 11.91
C TYR A 76 2.87 14.85 11.42
N TYR A 77 2.56 15.25 10.19
CA TYR A 77 3.24 16.33 9.46
C TYR A 77 2.27 17.47 9.20
N LYS A 78 2.76 18.71 9.24
CA LYS A 78 1.99 19.85 8.73
C LYS A 78 1.81 19.75 7.22
N PHE A 79 0.77 20.38 6.68
CA PHE A 79 0.41 20.24 5.28
C PHE A 79 1.54 20.63 4.31
N ASP A 80 2.26 21.71 4.60
CA ASP A 80 3.33 22.28 3.78
C ASP A 80 4.74 21.95 4.29
N GLU A 81 4.86 20.89 5.11
CA GLU A 81 6.14 20.48 5.65
C GLU A 81 7.08 19.98 4.53
N ALA A 82 8.26 20.59 4.44
CA ALA A 82 9.24 20.27 3.42
C ALA A 82 9.96 18.93 3.71
N ASN A 83 10.36 18.23 2.66
CA ASN A 83 11.17 17.00 2.72
C ASN A 83 10.53 15.85 3.52
N VAL A 84 9.19 15.77 3.55
CA VAL A 84 8.48 14.64 4.18
C VAL A 84 8.73 13.33 3.43
N CYS A 85 8.89 13.38 2.10
CA CYS A 85 9.10 12.20 1.26
C CYS A 85 10.58 12.03 0.84
N PRO A 86 11.04 10.78 0.65
CA PRO A 86 12.36 10.51 0.08
C PRO A 86 12.52 11.12 -1.32
N THR A 87 13.77 11.38 -1.74
CA THR A 87 14.05 11.84 -3.11
C THR A 87 13.43 10.91 -4.15
N GLY A 88 12.71 11.49 -5.12
CA GLY A 88 11.99 10.77 -6.15
C GLY A 88 10.60 10.26 -5.72
N PHE A 89 10.16 10.59 -4.51
CA PHE A 89 8.80 10.40 -4.03
C PHE A 89 8.19 11.75 -3.62
N SER A 90 6.87 11.83 -3.66
CA SER A 90 6.09 13.00 -3.29
C SER A 90 4.93 12.61 -2.38
N VAL A 91 4.35 13.59 -1.69
CA VAL A 91 3.03 13.44 -1.05
C VAL A 91 2.01 13.35 -2.18
N PRO A 92 1.05 12.40 -2.17
CA PRO A 92 0.15 12.19 -3.30
C PRO A 92 -0.73 13.40 -3.53
N THR A 93 -1.09 13.68 -4.78
CA THR A 93 -2.22 14.56 -5.09
C THR A 93 -3.54 13.91 -4.64
N GLU A 94 -4.61 14.69 -4.54
CA GLU A 94 -5.93 14.10 -4.30
C GLU A 94 -6.32 13.12 -5.41
N ALA A 95 -6.09 13.43 -6.68
CA ALA A 95 -6.43 12.52 -7.78
C ALA A 95 -5.66 11.18 -7.68
N GLU A 96 -4.38 11.23 -7.30
CA GLU A 96 -3.59 10.01 -7.04
C GLU A 96 -4.14 9.22 -5.88
N MET A 97 -4.44 9.87 -4.75
CA MET A 97 -4.95 9.18 -3.58
C MET A 97 -6.37 8.66 -3.78
N THR A 98 -7.21 9.37 -4.52
CA THR A 98 -8.57 8.96 -4.90
C THR A 98 -8.55 7.67 -5.71
N ALA A 99 -7.64 7.56 -6.69
CA ALA A 99 -7.51 6.36 -7.52
C ALA A 99 -7.14 5.09 -6.72
N GLU A 100 -6.52 5.22 -5.55
CA GLU A 100 -6.13 4.10 -4.68
C GLU A 100 -7.05 3.89 -3.48
N THR A 101 -8.00 4.80 -3.24
CA THR A 101 -8.88 4.77 -2.07
C THR A 101 -10.34 4.71 -2.50
N VAL A 102 -11.06 5.82 -2.47
CA VAL A 102 -12.51 5.85 -2.76
C VAL A 102 -12.82 5.40 -4.18
N GLY A 103 -11.91 5.64 -5.14
CA GLY A 103 -12.00 5.12 -6.52
C GLY A 103 -11.68 3.63 -6.66
N ALA A 104 -11.23 2.99 -5.59
CA ALA A 104 -10.88 1.57 -5.49
C ALA A 104 -11.65 0.87 -4.34
N ASP A 105 -12.88 1.31 -4.07
CA ASP A 105 -13.81 0.75 -3.09
C ASP A 105 -13.35 0.78 -1.62
N VAL A 106 -12.40 1.67 -1.26
CA VAL A 106 -12.11 1.98 0.14
C VAL A 106 -13.21 2.89 0.68
N ASN A 107 -14.08 2.35 1.53
CA ASN A 107 -15.29 2.99 2.04
C ASN A 107 -15.34 3.15 3.57
N ASN A 108 -14.41 2.55 4.31
CA ASN A 108 -14.29 2.67 5.76
C ASN A 108 -12.90 2.22 6.25
N THR A 109 -12.63 2.33 7.54
CA THR A 109 -11.34 1.97 8.14
C THR A 109 -10.99 0.49 7.98
N THR A 110 -11.99 -0.39 7.94
CA THR A 110 -11.79 -1.81 7.64
C THR A 110 -11.27 -1.99 6.22
N THR A 111 -11.94 -1.43 5.22
CA THR A 111 -11.51 -1.55 3.81
C THR A 111 -10.20 -0.80 3.54
N ALA A 112 -9.97 0.33 4.22
CA ALA A 112 -8.69 1.05 4.17
C ALA A 112 -7.52 0.20 4.66
N PHE A 113 -7.71 -0.53 5.77
CA PHE A 113 -6.71 -1.45 6.31
C PHE A 113 -6.56 -2.73 5.45
N THR A 114 -7.63 -3.25 4.86
CA THR A 114 -7.52 -4.46 4.00
C THR A 114 -7.10 -4.15 2.57
N SER A 115 -7.04 -2.87 2.17
CA SER A 115 -6.52 -2.43 0.86
C SER A 115 -5.04 -2.81 0.67
N PHE A 116 -4.54 -2.69 -0.55
CA PHE A 116 -3.11 -2.94 -0.83
C PHE A 116 -2.16 -2.00 -0.06
N LEU A 117 -2.63 -0.80 0.32
CA LEU A 117 -1.88 0.17 1.11
C LEU A 117 -1.86 -0.16 2.61
N LYS A 118 -2.78 -0.99 3.10
CA LYS A 118 -2.91 -1.30 4.54
C LYS A 118 -2.90 -0.04 5.41
N ILE A 119 -3.80 0.89 5.13
CA ILE A 119 -3.82 2.21 5.76
C ILE A 119 -4.32 2.07 7.21
N PRO A 120 -3.52 2.44 8.22
CA PRO A 120 -3.94 2.37 9.61
C PRO A 120 -4.71 3.63 10.03
N ALA A 121 -5.58 3.50 11.02
CA ALA A 121 -6.34 4.58 11.65
C ALA A 121 -5.45 5.42 12.57
N ALA A 122 -4.52 6.17 11.97
CA ALA A 122 -3.53 6.95 12.69
C ALA A 122 -4.12 8.13 13.48
N GLY A 123 -5.36 8.55 13.21
CA GLY A 123 -5.90 9.77 13.79
C GLY A 123 -5.12 11.00 13.31
N SER A 124 -5.09 12.04 14.14
CA SER A 124 -4.37 13.27 13.87
C SER A 124 -3.62 13.74 15.11
N ARG A 125 -2.72 14.71 14.92
CA ARG A 125 -2.18 15.53 15.99
C ARG A 125 -2.57 16.99 15.76
N ILE A 126 -3.52 17.46 16.57
CA ILE A 126 -4.07 18.81 16.43
C ILE A 126 -3.04 19.86 16.90
N PRO A 127 -3.18 21.15 16.52
CA PRO A 127 -2.13 22.16 16.70
C PRO A 127 -1.63 22.35 18.15
N ASN A 128 -2.48 22.08 19.15
CA ASN A 128 -2.09 22.14 20.57
C ASN A 128 -1.25 20.92 21.05
N GLY A 129 -0.94 20.00 20.14
CA GLY A 129 -0.10 18.82 20.38
C GLY A 129 -0.85 17.58 20.88
N VAL A 130 -2.17 17.67 21.07
CA VAL A 130 -3.02 16.54 21.46
C VAL A 130 -3.24 15.59 20.27
N TYR A 131 -3.25 14.30 20.57
CA TYR A 131 -3.60 13.26 19.61
C TYR A 131 -5.11 13.05 19.61
N ASP A 132 -5.73 13.11 18.42
CA ASP A 132 -7.18 13.02 18.28
C ASP A 132 -7.59 11.87 17.34
N TYR A 133 -8.66 11.17 17.70
CA TYR A 133 -9.21 10.00 16.98
C TYR A 133 -8.22 8.87 16.64
N VAL A 134 -7.10 8.77 17.36
CA VAL A 134 -6.09 7.73 17.16
C VAL A 134 -6.70 6.35 17.41
N GLY A 135 -6.54 5.44 16.45
CA GLY A 135 -7.14 4.10 16.47
C GLY A 135 -8.59 4.04 15.99
N PHE A 136 -9.20 5.17 15.62
CA PHE A 136 -10.59 5.23 15.17
C PHE A 136 -10.75 5.76 13.75
N VAL A 137 -9.92 6.73 13.36
CA VAL A 137 -10.06 7.45 12.08
C VAL A 137 -8.73 7.50 11.34
N VAL A 138 -8.77 7.45 10.02
CA VAL A 138 -7.65 7.79 9.13
C VAL A 138 -7.73 9.27 8.80
N TYR A 139 -6.65 10.01 9.05
CA TYR A 139 -6.40 11.31 8.43
C TYR A 139 -5.08 11.23 7.69
N MET A 140 -5.09 11.50 6.39
CA MET A 140 -3.88 11.49 5.56
C MET A 140 -3.83 12.68 4.63
N TRP A 141 -2.73 13.44 4.69
CA TRP A 141 -2.54 14.56 3.78
C TRP A 141 -2.34 14.10 2.34
N THR A 142 -2.94 14.88 1.44
CA THR A 142 -2.49 14.99 0.05
C THR A 142 -1.65 16.26 -0.07
N GLN A 143 -0.94 16.46 -1.19
CA GLN A 143 -0.31 17.76 -1.51
C GLN A 143 -1.28 18.77 -2.14
N THR A 144 -2.54 18.39 -2.38
CA THR A 144 -3.51 19.26 -3.02
C THR A 144 -4.00 20.33 -2.03
N ALA A 145 -3.93 21.60 -2.44
CA ALA A 145 -4.44 22.74 -1.67
C ALA A 145 -5.75 23.26 -2.27
N VAL A 146 -6.68 23.68 -1.41
CA VAL A 146 -7.96 24.31 -1.80
C VAL A 146 -8.11 25.63 -1.05
N GLY A 147 -7.82 26.75 -1.73
CA GLY A 147 -7.72 28.06 -1.09
C GLY A 147 -6.56 28.07 -0.09
N PHE A 148 -6.84 28.41 1.17
CA PHE A 148 -5.86 28.39 2.26
C PHE A 148 -5.81 27.06 3.04
N ASN A 149 -6.58 26.06 2.60
CA ASN A 149 -6.71 24.78 3.29
C ASN A 149 -5.95 23.66 2.57
N GLY A 150 -5.50 22.68 3.35
CA GLY A 150 -4.98 21.42 2.83
C GLY A 150 -6.09 20.42 2.57
N TYR A 151 -5.94 19.57 1.55
CA TYR A 151 -6.89 18.51 1.22
C TYR A 151 -6.38 17.16 1.75
N TYR A 152 -7.25 16.40 2.40
CA TYR A 152 -6.88 15.15 3.06
C TYR A 152 -7.90 14.04 2.80
N PHE A 153 -7.41 12.80 2.87
CA PHE A 153 -8.24 11.60 2.91
C PHE A 153 -8.70 11.31 4.34
N TYR A 154 -10.01 11.12 4.50
CA TYR A 154 -10.67 10.74 5.74
C TYR A 154 -11.26 9.34 5.61
N SER A 155 -11.10 8.52 6.65
CA SER A 155 -11.86 7.27 6.78
C SER A 155 -12.23 6.97 8.22
N SER A 156 -13.49 6.59 8.45
CA SER A 156 -14.07 6.13 9.72
C SER A 156 -14.66 4.74 9.55
N ASP A 157 -15.32 4.19 10.56
CA ASP A 157 -16.06 2.92 10.48
C ASP A 157 -17.24 2.95 9.50
N ILE A 158 -17.85 4.12 9.27
CA ILE A 158 -19.07 4.25 8.45
C ILE A 158 -18.87 4.88 7.06
N ARG A 159 -17.74 5.56 6.81
CA ARG A 159 -17.49 6.26 5.54
C ARG A 159 -16.02 6.56 5.29
N ALA A 160 -15.68 6.75 4.02
CA ALA A 160 -14.42 7.33 3.55
C ALA A 160 -14.70 8.40 2.48
N HIS A 161 -13.97 9.51 2.52
CA HIS A 161 -14.11 10.64 1.60
C HIS A 161 -12.91 11.59 1.69
N PHE A 162 -12.87 12.60 0.83
CA PHE A 162 -11.90 13.70 0.93
C PHE A 162 -12.54 14.95 1.52
N ALA A 163 -11.78 15.67 2.35
CA ALA A 163 -12.21 16.90 3.01
C ALA A 163 -11.04 17.87 3.14
N ILE A 164 -11.35 19.14 3.40
CA ILE A 164 -10.35 20.21 3.59
C ILE A 164 -10.18 20.51 5.09
N SER A 165 -8.98 20.89 5.50
CA SER A 165 -8.65 21.33 6.86
C SER A 165 -7.61 22.44 6.84
N ASP A 166 -7.57 23.23 7.91
CA ASP A 166 -6.49 24.18 8.14
C ASP A 166 -5.12 23.48 8.09
N THR A 167 -4.11 24.17 7.55
CA THR A 167 -2.78 23.62 7.28
C THR A 167 -1.91 23.42 8.52
N ASP A 168 -2.36 23.90 9.68
CA ASP A 168 -1.67 23.76 10.97
C ASP A 168 -1.97 22.42 11.66
N TYR A 169 -2.97 21.66 11.19
CA TYR A 169 -3.21 20.28 11.57
C TYR A 169 -2.09 19.37 11.10
N ASN A 170 -1.86 18.28 11.84
CA ASN A 170 -0.80 17.34 11.54
C ASN A 170 -1.41 15.96 11.27
N PHE A 171 -1.31 15.50 10.03
CA PHE A 171 -1.83 14.21 9.60
C PHE A 171 -0.69 13.31 9.11
N SER A 172 -0.97 12.01 9.00
CA SER A 172 0.00 11.09 8.43
C SER A 172 0.18 11.32 6.95
N VAL A 173 1.35 10.96 6.43
CA VAL A 173 1.69 11.03 5.01
C VAL A 173 2.17 9.67 4.54
N ARG A 174 1.75 9.27 3.35
CA ARG A 174 2.33 8.15 2.62
C ARG A 174 2.75 8.63 1.25
N CYS A 175 4.00 8.35 0.89
CA CYS A 175 4.55 8.89 -0.34
C CYS A 175 4.35 7.95 -1.54
N ILE A 176 4.20 8.58 -2.70
CA ILE A 176 4.00 7.97 -4.01
C ILE A 176 5.17 8.38 -4.93
N LYS A 177 5.38 7.59 -5.99
CA LYS A 177 6.30 7.85 -7.08
C LYS A 177 5.60 7.53 -8.41
N ASP A 178 5.78 8.43 -9.37
CA ASP A 178 5.43 8.23 -10.77
C ASP A 178 6.38 7.25 -11.49
#